data_AF-A0A9P5PYI1-F1
#
_entry.id   AF-A0A9P5PYI1-F1
#
_cell.length_a   1.000
_cell.length_b   1.000
_cell.length_c   1.000
_cell.angle_alpha   90.00
_cell.angle_beta   90.00
_cell.angle_gamma   90.00
#
_symmetry.space_group_name_H-M   'P 1'
#
loop_
_entity.id
_entity.type
_entity.pdbx_description
1 polymer ?
#
loop_
_entity_poly.entity_id
_entity_poly.type
_entity_poly.pdbx_seq_one_letter_code
_entity_poly.pdbx_strand_id
1 'polypeptide(L)'
;MVPPPSLQLLLQEPQYTKLKTRCTERRKAFKADPAAQDDLAAYHRRDNDHVYSALPGLVPDSVVGKGDIPYFRSDSFFTDFALHQPSYVLSSSKESLIIGNKRSHDVRLASAEWDPEHIDRSTSAGMSYFHFMVIPKRKVYNIVSLTDTAIIHEMISHFKSFWAQPGAAQKCIDRINLAVKEQADQVLAHLDDKQSSSFNEVLKDVRKYAEECSVQLRKLSAQDFVFGFHAMPDASVGHLHMHVLPLSETFRQFSTYVHDTKTIPARAVIEVLEAQSERSTHVCTLFWSAHYFKTFIGRFSM
;
A
#
# COMPACT_ATOMS: atom_id res chain seq x y z
N MET A 1 19.05 -13.11 14.17
CA MET A 1 18.30 -11.85 14.04
C MET A 1 17.18 -11.85 15.06
N VAL A 2 17.01 -10.76 15.81
CA VAL A 2 15.81 -10.59 16.67
C VAL A 2 14.64 -10.38 15.73
N PRO A 3 13.54 -11.17 15.82
CA PRO A 3 12.36 -10.90 15.02
C PRO A 3 11.89 -9.48 15.34
N PRO A 4 11.67 -8.64 14.32
CA PRO A 4 11.24 -7.27 14.55
C PRO A 4 9.84 -7.28 15.20
N PRO A 5 9.47 -6.16 15.85
CA PRO A 5 8.23 -6.07 16.60
C PRO A 5 7.03 -6.47 15.73
N SER A 6 6.10 -7.22 16.29
CA SER A 6 4.89 -7.63 15.59
C SER A 6 4.07 -6.45 15.11
N LEU A 7 3.24 -6.67 14.08
CA LEU A 7 2.31 -5.64 13.60
C LEU A 7 1.44 -5.09 14.73
N GLN A 8 1.15 -5.90 15.73
CA GLN A 8 0.42 -5.49 16.92
C GLN A 8 1.19 -4.45 17.75
N LEU A 9 2.51 -4.58 17.89
CA LEU A 9 3.35 -3.59 18.55
C LEU A 9 3.38 -2.24 17.79
N LEU A 10 3.22 -2.24 16.46
CA LEU A 10 3.10 -0.98 15.69
C LEU A 10 1.83 -0.20 16.02
N LEU A 11 0.80 -0.88 16.56
CA LEU A 11 -0.46 -0.29 16.99
C LEU A 11 -0.43 0.18 18.45
N GLN A 12 0.68 -0.04 19.15
CA GLN A 12 0.85 0.31 20.56
C GLN A 12 1.80 1.50 20.73
N GLU A 13 1.73 2.16 21.88
CA GLU A 13 2.67 3.22 22.23
C GLU A 13 4.02 2.64 22.67
N PRO A 14 5.15 3.32 22.39
CA PRO A 14 5.28 4.62 21.69
C PRO A 14 5.33 4.55 20.15
N GLN A 15 5.25 3.36 19.55
CA GLN A 15 5.44 3.13 18.12
C GLN A 15 4.34 3.81 17.28
N TYR A 16 3.08 3.72 17.73
CA TYR A 16 1.95 4.36 17.09
C TYR A 16 2.17 5.87 16.94
N THR A 17 2.55 6.55 18.03
CA THR A 17 2.89 7.98 18.00
C THR A 17 4.03 8.29 17.04
N LYS A 18 5.10 7.48 17.01
CA LYS A 18 6.21 7.67 16.06
C LYS A 18 5.75 7.60 14.61
N LEU A 19 4.90 6.62 14.25
CA LEU A 19 4.38 6.47 12.90
C LEU A 19 3.42 7.61 12.51
N LYS A 20 2.60 8.07 13.46
CA LYS A 20 1.73 9.24 13.27
C LYS A 20 2.52 10.53 13.04
N THR A 21 3.59 10.75 13.83
CA THR A 21 4.51 11.88 13.65
C THR A 21 5.19 11.81 12.28
N ARG A 22 5.70 10.64 11.88
CA ARG A 22 6.27 10.44 10.55
C ARG A 22 5.28 10.80 9.44
N CYS A 23 4.02 10.38 9.55
CA CYS A 23 2.98 10.75 8.58
C CYS A 23 2.82 12.28 8.47
N THR A 24 2.78 12.97 9.61
CA THR A 24 2.67 14.43 9.67
C THR A 24 3.87 15.12 9.01
N GLU A 25 5.08 14.67 9.31
CA GLU A 25 6.33 15.22 8.77
C GLU A 25 6.42 15.00 7.26
N ARG A 26 6.14 13.79 6.77
CA ARG A 26 6.14 13.49 5.33
C ARG A 26 5.13 14.32 4.57
N ARG A 27 3.91 14.48 5.11
CA ARG A 27 2.88 15.36 4.55
C ARG A 27 3.31 16.82 4.50
N LYS A 28 3.90 17.32 5.59
CA LYS A 28 4.40 18.71 5.67
C LYS A 28 5.50 18.95 4.65
N ALA A 29 6.48 18.05 4.57
CA ALA A 29 7.58 18.15 3.62
C ALA A 29 7.08 18.12 2.18
N PHE A 30 6.19 17.17 1.84
CA PHE A 30 5.61 17.05 0.50
C PHE A 30 4.85 18.32 0.08
N LYS A 31 4.00 18.87 0.95
CA LYS A 31 3.24 20.11 0.68
C LYS A 31 4.11 21.36 0.57
N ALA A 32 5.27 21.37 1.21
CA ALA A 32 6.21 22.48 1.17
C ALA A 32 7.14 22.45 -0.05
N ASP A 33 7.17 21.36 -0.81
CA ASP A 33 7.99 21.19 -2.00
C ASP A 33 7.24 21.65 -3.26
N PRO A 34 7.63 22.78 -3.88
CA PRO A 34 6.95 23.30 -5.07
C PRO A 34 7.00 22.35 -6.27
N ALA A 35 8.11 21.62 -6.46
CA ALA A 35 8.23 20.69 -7.58
C ALA A 35 7.28 19.50 -7.41
N ALA A 36 7.16 18.99 -6.18
CA ALA A 36 6.18 17.94 -5.88
C ALA A 36 4.73 18.41 -6.05
N GLN A 37 4.43 19.68 -5.74
CA GLN A 37 3.09 20.25 -5.95
C GLN A 37 2.77 20.46 -7.44
N ASP A 38 3.74 20.90 -8.24
CA ASP A 38 3.56 21.05 -9.70
C ASP A 38 3.35 19.68 -10.37
N ASP A 39 4.20 18.71 -10.07
CA ASP A 39 4.04 17.34 -10.54
C ASP A 39 2.70 16.72 -10.10
N LEU A 40 2.24 16.99 -8.86
CA LEU A 40 0.94 16.50 -8.39
C LEU A 40 -0.21 17.11 -9.20
N ALA A 41 -0.12 18.40 -9.52
CA ALA A 41 -1.12 19.06 -10.36
C ALA A 41 -1.14 18.46 -11.77
N ALA A 42 0.03 18.20 -12.37
CA ALA A 42 0.17 17.51 -13.65
C ALA A 42 -0.40 16.08 -13.60
N TYR A 43 -0.10 15.32 -12.55
CA TYR A 43 -0.59 13.97 -12.31
C TYR A 43 -2.13 13.93 -12.27
N HIS A 44 -2.76 14.88 -11.58
CA HIS A 44 -4.22 14.99 -11.51
C HIS A 44 -4.86 15.34 -12.85
N ARG A 45 -4.19 16.14 -13.69
CA ARG A 45 -4.62 16.43 -15.07
C ARG A 45 -4.30 15.31 -16.06
N ARG A 46 -3.60 14.26 -15.62
CA ARG A 46 -3.09 13.17 -16.47
C ARG A 46 -2.18 13.70 -17.59
N ASP A 47 -1.38 14.70 -17.26
CA ASP A 47 -0.49 15.35 -18.22
C ASP A 47 0.67 14.40 -18.58
N ASN A 48 0.65 13.88 -19.79
CA ASN A 48 1.65 12.91 -20.27
C ASN A 48 2.86 13.58 -20.94
N ASP A 49 2.77 14.89 -21.19
CA ASP A 49 3.85 15.69 -21.75
C ASP A 49 4.73 16.29 -20.64
N HIS A 50 4.18 16.43 -19.43
CA HIS A 50 4.89 16.86 -18.23
C HIS A 50 6.11 15.99 -17.91
N VAL A 51 7.17 16.60 -17.37
CA VAL A 51 8.37 15.91 -16.89
C VAL A 51 8.30 15.79 -15.39
N TYR A 52 7.90 14.60 -14.91
CA TYR A 52 7.80 14.30 -13.48
C TYR A 52 9.20 14.11 -12.89
N SER A 53 9.57 14.98 -11.95
CA SER A 53 10.91 15.00 -11.34
C SER A 53 10.90 14.76 -9.83
N ALA A 54 9.75 14.99 -9.18
CA ALA A 54 9.58 14.98 -7.73
C ALA A 54 8.53 13.95 -7.25
N LEU A 55 7.81 13.26 -8.15
CA LEU A 55 6.92 12.16 -7.82
C LEU A 55 7.52 10.78 -8.14
N PRO A 56 8.16 10.09 -7.18
CA PRO A 56 8.62 8.73 -7.39
C PRO A 56 7.48 7.72 -7.54
N GLY A 57 7.80 6.56 -8.10
CA GLY A 57 6.89 5.41 -8.16
C GLY A 57 5.82 5.50 -9.25
N LEU A 58 5.96 6.43 -10.19
CA LEU A 58 5.33 6.35 -11.51
C LEU A 58 6.00 5.25 -12.34
N VAL A 59 5.36 4.85 -13.44
CA VAL A 59 5.97 3.88 -14.37
C VAL A 59 7.25 4.46 -14.99
N PRO A 60 8.31 3.65 -15.18
CA PRO A 60 9.53 4.15 -15.81
C PRO A 60 9.32 4.44 -17.31
N ASP A 61 10.08 5.37 -17.87
CA ASP A 61 10.00 5.72 -19.31
C ASP A 61 10.19 4.50 -20.23
N SER A 62 10.95 3.50 -19.77
CA SER A 62 11.18 2.27 -20.51
C SER A 62 9.93 1.42 -20.73
N VAL A 63 8.81 1.67 -20.04
CA VAL A 63 7.53 0.97 -20.24
C VAL A 63 6.42 1.84 -20.84
N VAL A 64 6.63 3.16 -20.96
CA VAL A 64 5.64 4.07 -21.54
C VAL A 64 5.38 3.73 -23.01
N GLY A 65 4.11 3.64 -23.40
CA GLY A 65 3.69 3.30 -24.76
C GLY A 65 3.87 1.83 -25.15
N LYS A 66 4.31 0.95 -24.24
CA LYS A 66 4.54 -0.48 -24.52
C LYS A 66 3.40 -1.37 -24.02
N GLY A 67 3.19 -2.51 -24.71
CA GLY A 67 2.18 -3.52 -24.38
C GLY A 67 0.83 -3.29 -25.08
N ASP A 68 -0.07 -4.27 -24.97
CA ASP A 68 -1.40 -4.22 -25.60
C ASP A 68 -2.27 -3.09 -25.05
N ILE A 69 -2.13 -2.83 -23.75
CA ILE A 69 -2.71 -1.67 -23.07
C ILE A 69 -1.52 -0.82 -22.63
N PRO A 70 -1.23 0.29 -23.33
CA PRO A 70 -0.03 1.07 -23.07
C PRO A 70 -0.16 1.86 -21.76
N TYR A 71 0.93 1.92 -21.00
CA TYR A 71 1.06 2.88 -19.92
C TYR A 71 1.44 4.26 -20.46
N PHE A 72 0.99 5.29 -19.77
CA PHE A 72 1.35 6.68 -20.00
C PHE A 72 2.29 7.22 -18.91
N ARG A 73 2.97 8.33 -19.18
CA ARG A 73 3.94 8.91 -18.25
C ARG A 73 3.32 9.30 -16.90
N SER A 74 2.06 9.74 -16.90
CA SER A 74 1.33 10.06 -15.67
C SER A 74 0.80 8.83 -14.92
N ASP A 75 1.14 7.61 -15.34
CA ASP A 75 0.63 6.38 -14.74
C ASP A 75 1.55 5.82 -13.64
N SER A 76 0.93 5.05 -12.75
CA SER A 76 1.63 4.10 -11.89
C SER A 76 1.29 2.68 -12.35
N PHE A 77 1.98 1.67 -11.81
CA PHE A 77 1.59 0.27 -12.01
C PHE A 77 0.19 -0.10 -11.47
N PHE A 78 -0.48 0.80 -10.74
CA PHE A 78 -1.85 0.64 -10.26
C PHE A 78 -2.88 1.49 -11.03
N THR A 79 -2.45 2.34 -11.97
CA THR A 79 -3.39 2.98 -12.88
C THR A 79 -4.08 1.92 -13.72
N ASP A 80 -5.41 1.99 -13.80
CA ASP A 80 -6.23 1.08 -14.62
C ASP A 80 -5.90 -0.40 -14.39
N PHE A 81 -5.57 -0.77 -13.15
CA PHE A 81 -5.05 -2.09 -12.79
C PHE A 81 -5.91 -3.25 -13.29
N ALA A 82 -7.24 -3.12 -13.27
CA ALA A 82 -8.14 -4.16 -13.74
C ALA A 82 -8.05 -4.41 -15.25
N LEU A 83 -7.57 -3.44 -16.04
CA LEU A 83 -7.31 -3.60 -17.47
C LEU A 83 -5.98 -4.34 -17.69
N HIS A 84 -4.92 -3.94 -16.98
CA HIS A 84 -3.60 -4.54 -17.15
C HIS A 84 -3.45 -5.90 -16.46
N GLN A 85 -4.17 -6.15 -15.37
CA GLN A 85 -3.98 -7.30 -14.46
C GLN A 85 -5.32 -7.85 -13.93
N PRO A 86 -6.28 -8.19 -14.80
CA PRO A 86 -7.62 -8.60 -14.38
C PRO A 86 -7.62 -9.83 -13.45
N SER A 87 -6.70 -10.77 -13.66
CA SER A 87 -6.58 -12.00 -12.86
C SER A 87 -6.14 -11.78 -11.41
N TYR A 88 -5.65 -10.57 -11.09
CA TYR A 88 -5.23 -10.19 -9.75
C TYR A 88 -6.32 -9.47 -8.96
N VAL A 89 -7.45 -9.12 -9.59
CA VAL A 89 -8.56 -8.44 -8.92
C VAL A 89 -9.43 -9.47 -8.19
N LEU A 90 -9.50 -9.37 -6.87
CA LEU A 90 -10.30 -10.25 -6.00
C LEU A 90 -11.72 -9.71 -5.79
N SER A 91 -11.85 -8.40 -5.72
CA SER A 91 -13.12 -7.68 -5.55
C SER A 91 -13.03 -6.28 -6.12
N SER A 92 -14.18 -5.75 -6.54
CA SER A 92 -14.32 -4.44 -7.16
C SER A 92 -15.53 -3.73 -6.58
N SER A 93 -15.33 -2.56 -5.99
CA SER A 93 -16.40 -1.64 -5.59
C SER A 93 -16.60 -0.59 -6.69
N LYS A 94 -17.40 0.44 -6.45
CA LYS A 94 -17.47 1.60 -7.35
C LYS A 94 -16.14 2.36 -7.40
N GLU A 95 -15.46 2.51 -6.27
CA GLU A 95 -14.34 3.46 -6.12
C GLU A 95 -12.97 2.78 -5.93
N SER A 96 -12.92 1.50 -5.55
CA SER A 96 -11.67 0.77 -5.29
C SER A 96 -11.69 -0.68 -5.76
N LEU A 97 -10.50 -1.27 -5.76
CA LEU A 97 -10.22 -2.67 -6.06
C LEU A 97 -9.51 -3.31 -4.86
N ILE A 98 -9.84 -4.57 -4.56
CA ILE A 98 -9.02 -5.43 -3.71
C ILE A 98 -8.19 -6.30 -4.64
N ILE A 99 -6.88 -6.23 -4.51
CA ILE A 99 -5.94 -6.90 -5.40
C ILE A 99 -5.04 -7.85 -4.63
N GLY A 100 -4.79 -9.01 -5.24
CA GLY A 100 -3.80 -9.96 -4.78
C GLY A 100 -2.37 -9.45 -4.96
N ASN A 101 -1.45 -9.89 -4.11
CA ASN A 101 -0.03 -9.66 -4.34
C ASN A 101 0.49 -10.59 -5.44
N LYS A 102 1.40 -10.08 -6.26
CA LYS A 102 2.13 -10.85 -7.27
C LYS A 102 3.23 -11.72 -6.68
N ARG A 103 3.81 -11.28 -5.56
CA ARG A 103 4.95 -11.96 -4.93
C ARG A 103 4.47 -12.96 -3.89
N SER A 104 5.23 -14.04 -3.72
CA SER A 104 5.08 -14.97 -2.61
C SER A 104 5.30 -14.25 -1.27
N HIS A 105 4.69 -14.79 -0.23
CA HIS A 105 4.90 -14.37 1.15
C HIS A 105 6.22 -14.87 1.75
N ASP A 106 6.86 -15.87 1.13
CA ASP A 106 8.04 -16.56 1.67
C ASP A 106 9.33 -15.98 1.09
N VAL A 107 10.14 -15.35 1.95
CA VAL A 107 11.42 -14.73 1.58
C VAL A 107 12.42 -15.72 0.99
N ARG A 108 12.33 -17.01 1.36
CA ARG A 108 13.24 -18.05 0.88
C ARG A 108 13.07 -18.31 -0.61
N LEU A 109 11.87 -18.07 -1.17
CA LEU A 109 11.64 -18.19 -2.61
C LEU A 109 12.19 -17.00 -3.42
N ALA A 110 12.69 -15.97 -2.76
CA ALA A 110 13.23 -14.76 -3.37
C ALA A 110 14.69 -14.48 -2.97
N SER A 111 15.38 -15.46 -2.36
CA SER A 111 16.77 -15.33 -1.96
C SER A 111 17.71 -15.33 -3.16
N ALA A 112 18.91 -14.76 -2.99
CA ALA A 112 19.96 -14.79 -4.01
C ALA A 112 20.41 -16.20 -4.41
N GLU A 113 20.10 -17.21 -3.58
CA GLU A 113 20.39 -18.62 -3.85
C GLU A 113 19.66 -19.13 -5.10
N TRP A 114 18.46 -18.60 -5.38
CA TRP A 114 17.59 -19.06 -6.45
C TRP A 114 17.47 -18.08 -7.62
N ASP A 115 18.03 -16.88 -7.47
CA ASP A 115 17.97 -15.83 -8.49
C ASP A 115 19.13 -16.03 -9.50
N PRO A 116 18.86 -16.05 -10.82
CA PRO A 116 19.89 -16.27 -11.83
C PRO A 116 20.93 -15.14 -11.91
N GLU A 117 20.60 -13.95 -11.40
CA GLU A 117 21.51 -12.80 -11.29
C GLU A 117 22.19 -12.74 -9.90
N HIS A 118 21.93 -13.72 -9.03
CA HIS A 118 22.37 -13.77 -7.64
C HIS A 118 21.96 -12.53 -6.82
N ILE A 119 20.81 -11.93 -7.15
CA ILE A 119 20.28 -10.77 -6.45
C ILE A 119 19.29 -11.22 -5.38
N ASP A 120 19.51 -10.81 -4.12
CA ASP A 120 18.56 -11.05 -3.04
C ASP A 120 17.35 -10.13 -3.19
N ARG A 121 16.19 -10.73 -3.50
CA ARG A 121 14.90 -10.06 -3.67
C ARG A 121 13.96 -10.34 -2.50
N SER A 122 14.44 -10.89 -1.38
CA SER A 122 13.65 -11.18 -0.17
C SER A 122 12.89 -9.97 0.37
N THR A 123 13.42 -8.78 0.19
CA THR A 123 12.76 -7.52 0.57
C THR A 123 11.46 -7.26 -0.20
N SER A 124 11.27 -7.90 -1.36
CA SER A 124 10.06 -7.79 -2.18
C SER A 124 8.98 -8.85 -1.88
N ALA A 125 9.27 -9.80 -0.98
CA ALA A 125 8.30 -10.78 -0.53
C ALA A 125 7.13 -10.11 0.20
N GLY A 126 6.04 -10.85 0.36
CA GLY A 126 4.89 -10.39 1.13
C GLY A 126 5.24 -10.09 2.59
N MET A 127 4.61 -9.08 3.17
CA MET A 127 4.76 -8.72 4.59
C MET A 127 4.13 -9.76 5.53
N SER A 128 3.25 -10.62 5.04
CA SER A 128 2.74 -11.79 5.75
C SER A 128 2.25 -12.82 4.73
N TYR A 129 1.87 -14.02 5.17
CA TYR A 129 1.13 -14.99 4.35
C TYR A 129 -0.05 -14.33 3.61
N PHE A 130 -0.79 -13.47 4.30
CA PHE A 130 -1.85 -12.64 3.72
C PHE A 130 -1.36 -11.20 3.62
N HIS A 131 -0.87 -10.81 2.44
CA HIS A 131 -0.50 -9.44 2.15
C HIS A 131 -1.21 -9.00 0.88
N PHE A 132 -2.36 -8.37 1.06
CA PHE A 132 -3.12 -7.79 -0.05
C PHE A 132 -3.18 -6.29 0.03
N MET A 133 -3.66 -5.71 -1.06
CA MET A 133 -3.80 -4.27 -1.21
C MET A 133 -5.22 -3.93 -1.59
N VAL A 134 -5.72 -2.85 -1.03
CA VAL A 134 -6.86 -2.12 -1.59
C VAL A 134 -6.30 -0.91 -2.31
N ILE A 135 -6.77 -0.62 -3.52
CA ILE A 135 -6.33 0.53 -4.32
C ILE A 135 -7.54 1.31 -4.84
N PRO A 136 -7.52 2.65 -4.87
CA PRO A 136 -8.56 3.42 -5.52
C PRO A 136 -8.46 3.24 -7.05
N LYS A 137 -9.61 3.23 -7.72
CA LYS A 137 -9.69 3.23 -9.19
C LYS A 137 -9.29 4.60 -9.76
N ARG A 138 -9.64 5.67 -9.06
CA ARG A 138 -9.21 7.02 -9.43
C ARG A 138 -7.72 7.21 -9.10
N LYS A 139 -7.03 8.03 -9.91
CA LYS A 139 -5.64 8.41 -9.67
C LYS A 139 -5.52 9.21 -8.37
N VAL A 140 -4.97 8.59 -7.35
CA VAL A 140 -4.60 9.22 -6.09
C VAL A 140 -3.14 8.89 -5.85
N TYR A 141 -2.27 9.89 -5.82
CA TYR A 141 -0.83 9.66 -5.77
C TYR A 141 -0.41 8.91 -4.49
N ASN A 142 -0.61 9.48 -3.30
CA ASN A 142 -0.21 8.80 -2.06
C ASN A 142 -0.94 9.41 -0.85
N ILE A 143 -0.82 8.80 0.33
CA ILE A 143 -1.37 9.41 1.55
C ILE A 143 -0.80 10.80 1.84
N VAL A 144 0.37 11.16 1.29
CA VAL A 144 0.91 12.52 1.43
C VAL A 144 0.10 13.59 0.67
N SER A 145 -0.60 13.21 -0.40
CA SER A 145 -1.39 14.13 -1.23
C SER A 145 -2.87 14.21 -0.85
N LEU A 146 -3.36 13.33 0.03
CA LEU A 146 -4.76 13.34 0.46
C LEU A 146 -5.15 14.64 1.19
N THR A 147 -6.36 15.11 0.92
CA THR A 147 -6.99 16.28 1.57
C THR A 147 -8.10 15.90 2.53
N ASP A 148 -8.68 14.72 2.39
CA ASP A 148 -9.77 14.17 3.20
C ASP A 148 -9.58 12.67 3.45
N THR A 149 -10.44 12.09 4.28
CA THR A 149 -10.40 10.68 4.69
C THR A 149 -11.37 9.78 3.92
N ALA A 150 -12.17 10.31 3.00
CA ALA A 150 -13.30 9.60 2.41
C ALA A 150 -12.85 8.33 1.66
N ILE A 151 -11.77 8.43 0.88
CA ILE A 151 -11.25 7.27 0.16
C ILE A 151 -10.64 6.21 1.08
N ILE A 152 -10.05 6.60 2.22
CA ILE A 152 -9.54 5.64 3.20
C ILE A 152 -10.70 4.84 3.82
N HIS A 153 -11.78 5.53 4.18
CA HIS A 153 -12.99 4.87 4.69
C HIS A 153 -13.62 3.94 3.66
N GLU A 154 -13.68 4.37 2.39
CA GLU A 154 -14.15 3.52 1.30
C GLU A 154 -13.32 2.24 1.17
N MET A 155 -11.99 2.35 1.17
CA MET A 155 -11.09 1.20 1.04
C MET A 155 -11.22 0.22 2.21
N ILE A 156 -11.33 0.73 3.45
CA ILE A 156 -11.58 -0.09 4.65
C ILE A 156 -12.95 -0.76 4.55
N SER A 157 -13.99 0.00 4.20
CA SER A 157 -15.35 -0.53 4.08
C SER A 157 -15.44 -1.61 3.00
N HIS A 158 -14.82 -1.38 1.83
CA HIS A 158 -14.78 -2.36 0.74
C HIS A 158 -14.13 -3.66 1.20
N PHE A 159 -12.97 -3.62 1.88
CA PHE A 159 -12.35 -4.83 2.40
C PHE A 159 -13.25 -5.54 3.42
N LYS A 160 -13.81 -4.82 4.40
CA LYS A 160 -14.69 -5.41 5.41
C LYS A 160 -15.92 -6.08 4.78
N SER A 161 -16.57 -5.41 3.83
CA SER A 161 -17.71 -5.94 3.09
C SER A 161 -17.34 -7.16 2.26
N PHE A 162 -16.19 -7.15 1.58
CA PHE A 162 -15.68 -8.30 0.86
C PHE A 162 -15.38 -9.48 1.79
N TRP A 163 -14.68 -9.24 2.89
CA TRP A 163 -14.27 -10.30 3.82
C TRP A 163 -15.46 -11.02 4.47
N ALA A 164 -16.57 -10.30 4.68
CA ALA A 164 -17.80 -10.87 5.20
C ALA A 164 -18.54 -11.79 4.19
N GLN A 165 -18.15 -11.80 2.91
CA GLN A 165 -18.81 -12.64 1.90
C GLN A 165 -18.41 -14.11 2.04
N PRO A 166 -19.35 -15.05 1.83
CA PRO A 166 -19.02 -16.47 1.71
C PRO A 166 -17.94 -16.71 0.65
N GLY A 167 -16.90 -17.47 1.03
CA GLY A 167 -15.80 -17.83 0.13
C GLY A 167 -14.75 -16.74 -0.10
N ALA A 168 -14.86 -15.55 0.51
CA ALA A 168 -13.83 -14.50 0.39
C ALA A 168 -12.44 -15.00 0.79
N ALA A 169 -12.34 -15.66 1.96
CA ALA A 169 -11.10 -16.28 2.42
C ALA A 169 -10.55 -17.32 1.42
N GLN A 170 -11.41 -18.09 0.76
CA GLN A 170 -10.96 -19.09 -0.22
C GLN A 170 -10.39 -18.42 -1.47
N LYS A 171 -11.06 -17.40 -2.02
CA LYS A 171 -10.53 -16.61 -3.15
C LYS A 171 -9.15 -16.03 -2.85
N CYS A 172 -8.98 -15.55 -1.63
CA CYS A 172 -7.71 -15.04 -1.12
C CYS A 172 -6.62 -16.13 -1.09
N ILE A 173 -6.93 -17.29 -0.51
CA ILE A 173 -6.00 -18.44 -0.43
C ILE A 173 -5.60 -18.90 -1.83
N ASP A 174 -6.55 -19.02 -2.76
CA ASP A 174 -6.29 -19.46 -4.13
C ASP A 174 -5.30 -18.53 -4.83
N ARG A 175 -5.45 -17.21 -4.64
CA ARG A 175 -4.52 -16.22 -5.21
C ARG A 175 -3.14 -16.26 -4.56
N ILE A 176 -3.04 -16.48 -3.25
CA ILE A 176 -1.75 -16.65 -2.56
C ILE A 176 -1.03 -17.90 -3.08
N ASN A 177 -1.75 -19.02 -3.19
CA ASN A 177 -1.18 -20.27 -3.71
C ASN A 177 -0.74 -20.13 -5.16
N LEU A 178 -1.49 -19.39 -5.99
CA LEU A 178 -1.11 -19.09 -7.36
C LEU A 178 0.17 -18.24 -7.42
N ALA A 179 0.32 -17.23 -6.55
CA ALA A 179 1.55 -16.43 -6.48
C ALA A 179 2.79 -17.27 -6.09
N VAL A 180 2.63 -18.19 -5.13
CA VAL A 180 3.68 -19.15 -4.75
C VAL A 180 4.04 -20.04 -5.94
N LYS A 181 3.04 -20.57 -6.65
CA LYS A 181 3.25 -21.42 -7.83
C LYS A 181 3.97 -20.66 -8.95
N GLU A 182 3.49 -19.48 -9.34
CA GLU A 182 4.07 -18.66 -10.40
C GLU A 182 5.54 -18.32 -10.10
N GLN A 183 5.86 -18.00 -8.85
CA GLN A 183 7.24 -17.73 -8.44
C GLN A 183 8.10 -19.00 -8.44
N ALA A 184 7.57 -20.13 -7.96
CA ALA A 184 8.28 -21.40 -7.99
C ALA A 184 8.58 -21.86 -9.42
N ASP A 185 7.63 -21.73 -10.33
CA ASP A 185 7.79 -22.08 -11.75
C ASP A 185 8.88 -21.21 -12.41
N GLN A 186 8.92 -19.90 -12.10
CA GLN A 186 9.97 -18.99 -12.59
C GLN A 186 11.36 -19.38 -12.10
N VAL A 187 11.49 -19.74 -10.83
CA VAL A 187 12.77 -20.19 -10.26
C VAL A 187 13.21 -21.51 -10.90
N LEU A 188 12.32 -22.51 -10.90
CA LEU A 188 12.62 -23.86 -11.43
C LEU A 188 13.03 -23.86 -12.90
N ALA A 189 12.56 -22.89 -13.70
CA ALA A 189 12.94 -22.76 -15.11
C ALA A 189 14.43 -22.50 -15.34
N HIS A 190 15.19 -22.14 -14.31
CA HIS A 190 16.60 -21.75 -14.40
C HIS A 190 17.54 -22.57 -13.51
N LEU A 191 17.03 -23.55 -12.75
CA LEU A 191 17.82 -24.39 -11.86
C LEU A 191 18.27 -25.69 -12.57
N ASP A 192 19.45 -26.19 -12.23
CA ASP A 192 19.86 -27.56 -12.59
C ASP A 192 19.14 -28.62 -11.73
N ASP A 193 19.33 -29.91 -12.03
CA ASP A 193 18.65 -31.01 -11.31
C ASP A 193 18.96 -31.04 -9.80
N LYS A 194 20.20 -30.68 -9.42
CA LYS A 194 20.64 -30.70 -8.03
C LYS A 194 20.03 -29.53 -7.26
N GLN A 195 20.07 -28.34 -7.85
CA GLN A 195 19.46 -27.13 -7.30
C GLN A 195 17.94 -27.28 -7.20
N SER A 196 17.31 -27.84 -8.23
CA SER A 196 15.87 -28.13 -8.27
C SER A 196 15.45 -29.05 -7.13
N SER A 197 16.25 -30.07 -6.82
CA SER A 197 15.98 -30.97 -5.69
C SER A 197 15.98 -30.22 -4.36
N SER A 198 17.00 -29.39 -4.10
CA SER A 198 17.06 -28.55 -2.89
C SER A 198 15.92 -27.55 -2.81
N PHE A 199 15.60 -26.89 -3.92
CA PHE A 199 14.50 -25.92 -3.98
C PHE A 199 13.13 -26.57 -3.72
N ASN A 200 12.92 -27.80 -4.20
CA ASN A 200 11.67 -28.53 -3.97
C ASN A 200 11.44 -28.85 -2.49
N GLU A 201 12.48 -29.10 -1.70
CA GLU A 201 12.34 -29.25 -0.24
C GLU A 201 11.91 -27.93 0.41
N VAL A 202 12.47 -26.79 -0.01
CA VAL A 202 12.02 -25.47 0.44
C VAL A 202 10.55 -25.24 0.07
N LEU A 203 10.16 -25.59 -1.15
CA LEU A 203 8.79 -25.45 -1.63
C LEU A 203 7.79 -26.32 -0.86
N LYS A 204 8.21 -27.51 -0.43
CA LYS A 204 7.41 -28.40 0.43
C LYS A 204 7.14 -27.75 1.79
N ASP A 205 8.15 -27.14 2.40
CA ASP A 205 7.99 -26.39 3.65
C ASP A 205 7.07 -25.18 3.48
N VAL A 206 7.24 -24.42 2.38
CA VAL A 206 6.38 -23.28 2.04
C VAL A 206 4.92 -23.73 1.94
N ARG A 207 4.65 -24.82 1.22
CA ARG A 207 3.30 -25.37 1.04
C ARG A 207 2.68 -25.83 2.35
N LYS A 208 3.45 -26.52 3.19
CA LYS A 208 2.99 -26.94 4.52
C LYS A 208 2.58 -25.75 5.38
N TYR A 209 3.42 -24.71 5.44
CA TYR A 209 3.09 -23.49 6.17
C TYR A 209 1.87 -22.76 5.57
N ALA A 210 1.76 -22.74 4.23
CA ALA A 210 0.59 -22.19 3.54
C ALA A 210 -0.71 -22.89 3.94
N GLU A 211 -0.69 -24.21 4.10
CA GLU A 211 -1.84 -25.00 4.53
C GLU A 211 -2.25 -24.68 5.98
N GLU A 212 -1.27 -24.65 6.90
CA GLU A 212 -1.49 -24.28 8.30
C GLU A 212 -2.07 -22.85 8.43
N CYS A 213 -1.51 -21.90 7.68
CA CYS A 213 -2.04 -20.53 7.61
C CYS A 213 -3.43 -20.47 6.98
N SER A 214 -3.71 -21.24 5.93
CA SER A 214 -5.02 -21.29 5.28
C SER A 214 -6.13 -21.72 6.24
N VAL A 215 -5.85 -22.70 7.12
CA VAL A 215 -6.80 -23.15 8.14
C VAL A 215 -7.10 -22.03 9.15
N GLN A 216 -6.07 -21.28 9.57
CA GLN A 216 -6.24 -20.17 10.50
C GLN A 216 -6.93 -18.96 9.85
N LEU A 217 -6.57 -18.64 8.59
CA LEU A 217 -7.10 -17.50 7.86
C LEU A 217 -8.63 -17.57 7.72
N ARG A 218 -9.19 -18.77 7.49
CA ARG A 218 -10.63 -18.99 7.38
C ARG A 218 -11.40 -18.71 8.69
N LYS A 219 -10.70 -18.65 9.83
CA LYS A 219 -11.29 -18.35 11.15
C LYS A 219 -11.23 -16.85 11.49
N LEU A 220 -10.50 -16.06 10.71
CA LEU A 220 -10.35 -14.64 10.97
C LEU A 220 -11.61 -13.86 10.59
N SER A 221 -11.87 -12.85 11.41
CA SER A 221 -12.87 -11.83 11.23
C SER A 221 -12.22 -10.52 10.76
N ALA A 222 -13.03 -9.55 10.33
CA ALA A 222 -12.48 -8.33 9.74
C ALA A 222 -11.69 -7.45 10.74
N GLN A 223 -11.91 -7.61 12.05
CA GLN A 223 -11.15 -6.95 13.12
C GLN A 223 -9.77 -7.56 13.37
N ASP A 224 -9.51 -8.77 12.86
CA ASP A 224 -8.21 -9.43 12.99
C ASP A 224 -7.18 -8.92 11.97
N PHE A 225 -7.55 -7.90 11.18
CA PHE A 225 -6.70 -7.28 10.18
C PHE A 225 -6.28 -5.87 10.59
N VAL A 226 -5.02 -5.54 10.31
CA VAL A 226 -4.50 -4.18 10.32
C VAL A 226 -4.49 -3.61 8.90
N PHE A 227 -4.85 -2.34 8.82
CA PHE A 227 -4.82 -1.54 7.61
C PHE A 227 -3.67 -0.55 7.69
N GLY A 228 -2.80 -0.52 6.70
CA GLY A 228 -1.60 0.31 6.72
C GLY A 228 -1.28 0.96 5.37
N PHE A 229 -0.58 2.07 5.41
CA PHE A 229 -0.12 2.81 4.23
C PHE A 229 1.36 3.10 4.34
N HIS A 230 2.04 3.27 3.20
CA HIS A 230 3.37 3.86 3.14
C HIS A 230 3.24 5.31 2.67
N ALA A 231 3.85 6.25 3.40
CA ALA A 231 3.95 7.64 2.97
C ALA A 231 5.15 7.81 2.03
N MET A 232 5.03 8.63 0.98
CA MET A 232 6.22 9.04 0.22
C MET A 232 7.22 9.81 1.10
N PRO A 233 8.54 9.64 0.87
CA PRO A 233 9.20 8.81 -0.15
C PRO A 233 9.44 7.34 0.27
N ASP A 234 8.82 6.89 1.36
CA ASP A 234 9.03 5.53 1.87
C ASP A 234 8.26 4.45 1.08
N ALA A 235 7.27 4.85 0.26
CA ALA A 235 6.51 3.96 -0.63
C ALA A 235 7.26 3.69 -1.94
N SER A 236 7.08 2.50 -2.51
CA SER A 236 7.67 2.10 -3.79
C SER A 236 6.80 2.42 -5.01
N VAL A 237 5.51 2.67 -4.80
CA VAL A 237 4.52 2.94 -5.84
C VAL A 237 3.84 4.27 -5.54
N GLY A 238 3.83 5.17 -6.51
CA GLY A 238 3.24 6.51 -6.44
C GLY A 238 1.72 6.52 -6.60
N HIS A 239 1.04 5.43 -6.22
CA HIS A 239 -0.42 5.36 -6.21
C HIS A 239 -0.87 4.86 -4.85
N LEU A 240 -1.92 5.48 -4.31
CA LEU A 240 -2.44 5.18 -2.99
C LEU A 240 -2.80 3.69 -2.92
N HIS A 241 -2.21 2.97 -1.96
CA HIS A 241 -2.56 1.58 -1.72
C HIS A 241 -2.54 1.30 -0.23
N MET A 242 -3.58 0.63 0.25
CA MET A 242 -3.73 0.23 1.64
C MET A 242 -3.35 -1.24 1.76
N HIS A 243 -2.30 -1.52 2.51
CA HIS A 243 -1.94 -2.87 2.91
C HIS A 243 -3.00 -3.42 3.86
N VAL A 244 -3.38 -4.68 3.64
CA VAL A 244 -4.23 -5.45 4.54
C VAL A 244 -3.46 -6.67 5.01
N LEU A 245 -3.24 -6.74 6.33
CA LEU A 245 -2.38 -7.74 6.97
C LEU A 245 -3.09 -8.32 8.20
N PRO A 246 -3.02 -9.63 8.47
CA PRO A 246 -3.46 -10.20 9.74
C PRO A 246 -2.63 -9.65 10.91
N LEU A 247 -3.26 -9.48 12.06
CA LEU A 247 -2.59 -9.08 13.30
C LEU A 247 -1.71 -10.18 13.89
N SER A 248 -2.12 -11.45 13.71
CA SER A 248 -1.43 -12.60 14.30
C SER A 248 -0.03 -12.79 13.70
N GLU A 249 0.96 -12.92 14.58
CA GLU A 249 2.36 -13.23 14.23
C GLU A 249 2.51 -14.58 13.53
N THR A 250 1.56 -15.51 13.69
CA THR A 250 1.61 -16.81 13.02
C THR A 250 1.64 -16.70 11.50
N PHE A 251 1.12 -15.61 10.93
CA PHE A 251 1.18 -15.37 9.49
C PHE A 251 2.50 -14.74 9.01
N ARG A 252 3.47 -14.50 9.90
CA ARG A 252 4.71 -13.76 9.61
C ARG A 252 5.97 -14.62 9.48
N GLN A 253 5.90 -15.92 9.79
CA GLN A 253 7.07 -16.79 10.02
C GLN A 253 8.16 -16.69 8.93
N PHE A 254 7.76 -16.63 7.66
CA PHE A 254 8.70 -16.56 6.52
C PHE A 254 8.58 -15.28 5.70
N SER A 255 7.98 -14.24 6.26
CA SER A 255 7.68 -13.00 5.54
C SER A 255 8.71 -11.91 5.74
N THR A 256 8.70 -10.92 4.84
CA THR A 256 9.59 -9.76 5.00
C THR A 256 9.09 -8.88 6.14
N TYR A 257 10.03 -8.23 6.84
CA TYR A 257 9.75 -7.25 7.88
C TYR A 257 10.28 -5.86 7.54
N VAL A 258 10.94 -5.70 6.38
CA VAL A 258 11.59 -4.44 5.94
C VAL A 258 10.59 -3.29 5.82
N HIS A 259 9.31 -3.58 5.71
CA HIS A 259 8.26 -2.59 5.50
C HIS A 259 7.51 -2.20 6.78
N ASP A 260 7.71 -2.91 7.90
CA ASP A 260 6.92 -2.69 9.12
C ASP A 260 7.14 -1.30 9.70
N THR A 261 8.40 -0.86 9.78
CA THR A 261 8.78 0.44 10.38
C THR A 261 8.31 1.66 9.60
N LYS A 262 7.84 1.45 8.35
CA LYS A 262 7.27 2.48 7.48
C LYS A 262 5.79 2.27 7.17
N THR A 263 5.17 1.25 7.76
CA THR A 263 3.73 0.99 7.61
C THR A 263 2.95 1.79 8.65
N ILE A 264 2.37 2.89 8.19
CA ILE A 264 1.59 3.81 9.01
C ILE A 264 0.15 3.26 9.11
N PRO A 265 -0.39 3.00 10.31
CA PRO A 265 -1.75 2.52 10.46
C PRO A 265 -2.75 3.49 9.85
N ALA A 266 -3.77 2.98 9.16
CA ALA A 266 -4.81 3.80 8.52
C ALA A 266 -5.47 4.78 9.51
N ARG A 267 -5.70 4.34 10.75
CA ARG A 267 -6.18 5.19 11.85
C ARG A 267 -5.29 6.41 12.07
N ALA A 268 -3.97 6.23 12.09
CA ALA A 268 -3.04 7.34 12.29
C ALA A 268 -3.10 8.35 11.14
N VAL A 269 -3.26 7.87 9.89
CA VAL A 269 -3.44 8.74 8.72
C VAL A 269 -4.73 9.55 8.82
N ILE A 270 -5.84 8.91 9.20
CA ILE A 270 -7.15 9.56 9.42
C ILE A 270 -7.02 10.67 10.46
N GLU A 271 -6.47 10.37 11.64
CA GLU A 271 -6.29 11.36 12.72
C GLU A 271 -5.43 12.55 12.29
N VAL A 272 -4.41 12.33 11.46
CA VAL A 272 -3.56 13.42 10.91
C VAL A 272 -4.32 14.28 9.91
N LEU A 273 -5.17 13.69 9.06
CA LEU A 273 -5.98 14.41 8.07
C LEU A 273 -7.04 15.27 8.76
N GLU A 274 -7.76 14.70 9.73
CA GLU A 274 -8.81 15.39 10.49
C GLU A 274 -8.26 16.60 11.26
N ALA A 275 -7.14 16.42 11.97
CA ALA A 275 -6.47 17.51 12.68
C ALA A 275 -5.99 18.65 11.76
N GLN A 276 -5.68 18.35 10.49
CA GLN A 276 -5.29 19.37 9.50
C GLN A 276 -6.51 20.15 8.96
N SER A 277 -7.65 19.48 8.80
CA SER A 277 -8.91 20.09 8.36
C SER A 277 -9.46 21.07 9.40
N GLU A 278 -9.43 20.69 10.69
CA GLU A 278 -9.90 21.54 11.80
C GLU A 278 -9.08 22.83 11.97
N ARG A 279 -7.76 22.76 11.75
CA ARG A 279 -6.90 23.95 11.77
C ARG A 279 -7.22 24.91 10.63
N SER A 280 -7.55 24.37 9.46
CA SER A 280 -7.87 25.17 8.27
C SER A 280 -9.19 25.94 8.44
N THR A 281 -10.18 25.33 9.11
CA THR A 281 -11.45 26.01 9.43
C THR A 281 -11.25 27.09 10.50
N HIS A 282 -10.49 26.83 11.56
CA HIS A 282 -10.26 27.81 12.63
C HIS A 282 -9.53 29.08 12.16
N VAL A 283 -8.56 28.96 11.25
CA VAL A 283 -7.87 30.13 10.68
C VAL A 283 -8.85 30.99 9.86
N CYS A 284 -9.76 30.37 9.09
CA CYS A 284 -10.77 31.11 8.33
C CYS A 284 -11.75 31.88 9.24
N THR A 285 -12.18 31.30 10.36
CA THR A 285 -13.11 31.95 11.29
C THR A 285 -12.47 33.17 11.97
N LEU A 286 -11.18 33.09 12.34
CA LEU A 286 -10.45 34.21 12.94
C LEU A 286 -10.22 35.36 11.96
N PHE A 287 -9.92 35.07 10.69
CA PHE A 287 -9.80 36.09 9.65
C PHE A 287 -11.12 36.78 9.34
N TRP A 288 -12.23 36.05 9.29
CA TRP A 288 -13.56 36.64 9.11
C TRP A 288 -13.97 37.53 10.28
N SER A 289 -13.66 37.11 11.52
CA SER A 289 -13.95 37.89 12.73
C SER A 289 -13.13 39.19 12.80
N ALA A 290 -11.85 39.14 12.39
CA ALA A 290 -10.99 40.32 12.36
C ALA A 290 -11.34 41.31 11.24
N HIS A 291 -11.84 40.83 10.09
CA HIS A 291 -12.27 41.70 9.00
C HIS A 291 -13.57 42.45 9.37
N TYR A 292 -14.55 41.77 9.96
CA TYR A 292 -15.78 42.41 10.44
C TYR A 292 -15.53 43.44 11.55
N PHE A 293 -14.56 43.20 12.44
CA PHE A 293 -14.23 44.17 13.50
C PHE A 293 -13.64 45.48 12.94
N LYS A 294 -12.87 45.41 11.84
CA LYS A 294 -12.35 46.62 11.17
C LYS A 294 -13.42 47.37 10.38
N THR A 295 -14.38 46.69 9.76
CA THR A 295 -15.48 47.35 9.03
C THR A 295 -16.50 47.99 9.97
N PHE A 296 -16.68 47.47 11.18
CA PHE A 296 -17.63 48.01 12.16
C PHE A 296 -17.11 49.27 12.88
N ILE A 297 -15.80 49.38 13.13
CA ILE A 297 -15.20 50.57 13.77
C ILE A 297 -15.09 51.75 12.77
N GLY A 298 -15.06 51.49 11.47
CA GLY A 298 -15.02 52.54 10.43
C GLY A 298 -16.36 53.24 10.14
N ARG A 299 -17.48 52.82 10.75
CA ARG A 299 -18.81 53.41 10.54
C ARG A 299 -19.31 54.29 11.69
N PHE A 300 -18.51 54.49 12.74
CA PHE A 300 -18.84 55.39 13.87
C PHE A 300 -17.97 56.65 13.94
N SER A 301 -17.23 56.95 12.87
CA SER A 301 -16.49 58.21 12.71
C SER A 301 -16.96 58.96 11.46
N MET A 302 -18.21 59.42 11.49
CA MET A 302 -18.70 60.62 10.79
C MET A 302 -19.81 61.24 11.62
#